data_AF-A0A291GGN4-F1
#
_entry.id   AF-A0A291GGN4-F1
#
_cell.length_a   1.000
_cell.length_b   1.000
_cell.length_c   1.000
_cell.angle_alpha   90.00
_cell.angle_beta   90.00
_cell.angle_gamma   90.00
#
_symmetry.space_group_name_H-M   'P 1'
#
loop_
_entity.id
_entity.type
_entity.pdbx_description
1 polymer ?
#
loop_
_entity_poly.entity_id
_entity_poly.type
_entity_poly.pdbx_seq_one_letter_code
_entity_poly.pdbx_strand_id
1 'polypeptide(L)'
;MTDTLLRPGEACLMHGMAERLGADVVRAAASGEIAPEDLSKMETGCGQCTQHDACILWLLEHQGHQEQAPDYCLNAQKLYYVRALQNPLLAAE
;
A
#
# COMPACT_ATOMS: atom_id res chain seq x y z
N MET A 1 -17.32 9.14 -12.59
CA MET A 1 -17.33 8.61 -11.20
C MET A 1 -17.14 7.11 -11.34
N THR A 2 -15.89 6.67 -11.49
CA THR A 2 -15.62 5.25 -11.66
C THR A 2 -15.41 4.68 -10.28
N ASP A 3 -16.43 3.99 -9.79
CA ASP A 3 -16.37 3.18 -8.59
C ASP A 3 -15.38 2.04 -8.86
N THR A 4 -14.12 2.25 -8.45
CA THR A 4 -13.06 1.23 -8.48
C THR A 4 -13.08 0.52 -7.13
N LEU A 5 -14.24 0.08 -6.66
CA LEU A 5 -14.28 -0.84 -5.52
C LEU A 5 -13.87 -2.21 -6.04
N LEU A 6 -12.59 -2.52 -5.84
CA LEU A 6 -11.99 -3.79 -6.18
C LEU A 6 -12.79 -4.91 -5.51
N ARG A 7 -13.26 -5.90 -6.28
CA ARG A 7 -14.17 -6.93 -5.79
C ARG A 7 -13.52 -7.71 -4.64
N PRO A 8 -14.27 -8.11 -3.60
CA PRO A 8 -13.77 -9.04 -2.59
C PRO A 8 -13.22 -10.31 -3.27
N GLY A 9 -11.91 -10.57 -3.15
CA GLY A 9 -11.21 -11.67 -3.81
C GLY A 9 -10.32 -11.28 -5.01
N GLU A 10 -10.58 -10.13 -5.64
CA GLU A 10 -9.69 -9.48 -6.62
C GLU A 10 -8.88 -8.34 -5.99
N ALA A 11 -9.25 -7.95 -4.77
CA ALA A 11 -8.56 -6.94 -4.00
C ALA A 11 -7.12 -7.37 -3.65
N CYS A 12 -6.14 -6.83 -4.38
CA CYS A 12 -4.74 -7.01 -4.04
C CYS A 12 -4.51 -6.44 -2.63
N LEU A 13 -4.15 -7.30 -1.67
CA LEU A 13 -3.88 -6.87 -0.28
C LEU A 13 -2.86 -5.73 -0.24
N MET A 14 -1.91 -5.70 -1.18
CA MET A 14 -0.94 -4.62 -1.31
C MET A 14 -1.61 -3.24 -1.45
N HIS A 15 -2.64 -3.12 -2.29
CA HIS A 15 -3.35 -1.87 -2.48
C HIS A 15 -4.18 -1.48 -1.25
N GLY A 16 -4.81 -2.45 -0.58
CA GLY A 16 -5.50 -2.19 0.70
C GLY A 16 -4.53 -1.70 1.77
N MET A 17 -3.34 -2.30 1.87
CA MET A 17 -2.28 -1.84 2.77
C MET A 17 -1.81 -0.43 2.40
N ALA A 18 -1.62 -0.15 1.12
CA ALA A 18 -1.19 1.15 0.63
C ALA A 18 -2.21 2.25 0.98
N GLU A 19 -3.50 2.00 0.76
CA GLU A 19 -4.58 2.89 1.15
C GLU A 19 -4.57 3.18 2.66
N ARG A 20 -4.43 2.14 3.49
CA ARG A 20 -4.40 2.33 4.95
C ARG A 20 -3.24 3.18 5.43
N LEU A 21 -2.10 3.06 4.76
CA LEU A 21 -0.92 3.84 5.08
C LEU A 21 -0.91 5.21 4.39
N GLY A 22 -1.93 5.58 3.62
CA GLY A 22 -1.95 6.84 2.89
C GLY A 22 -0.93 6.91 1.75
N ALA A 23 -0.55 5.78 1.18
CA ALA A 23 0.34 5.66 0.02
C ALA A 23 -0.48 5.35 -1.24
N ASP A 24 -0.61 6.32 -2.15
CA ASP A 24 -1.27 6.12 -3.44
C ASP A 24 -0.24 5.64 -4.47
N VAL A 25 0.01 4.33 -4.47
CA VAL A 25 1.05 3.69 -5.30
C VAL A 25 0.73 3.71 -6.79
N VAL A 26 -0.56 3.75 -7.16
CA VAL A 26 -0.99 3.84 -8.56
C VAL A 26 -0.72 5.24 -9.09
N ARG A 27 -1.08 6.27 -8.33
CA ARG A 27 -0.74 7.65 -8.66
C ARG A 27 0.77 7.84 -8.71
N ALA A 28 1.51 7.25 -7.77
CA ALA A 28 2.97 7.37 -7.73
C ALA A 28 3.65 6.78 -8.97
N ALA A 29 3.16 5.64 -9.47
CA ALA A 29 3.66 5.06 -10.71
C ALA A 29 3.27 5.92 -11.93
N ALA A 30 2.02 6.42 -11.97
CA ALA A 30 1.53 7.23 -13.07
C ALA A 30 2.20 8.62 -13.16
N SER A 31 2.58 9.21 -12.02
CA SER A 31 3.24 10.51 -11.90
C SER A 31 4.76 10.43 -12.11
N GLY A 32 5.33 9.22 -12.07
CA GLY A 32 6.77 8.99 -12.11
C GLY A 32 7.47 9.18 -10.75
N GLU A 33 6.73 9.31 -9.64
CA GLU A 33 7.27 9.30 -8.27
C GLU A 33 7.93 7.95 -7.93
N ILE A 34 7.42 6.86 -8.50
CA ILE A 34 8.08 5.54 -8.55
C ILE A 34 8.06 4.99 -9.98
N ALA A 35 8.96 4.07 -10.28
CA ALA A 35 8.96 3.39 -11.56
C ALA A 35 7.77 2.39 -11.64
N PRO A 36 7.08 2.23 -12.78
CA PRO A 36 6.00 1.25 -12.92
C PRO A 36 6.41 -0.19 -12.58
N GLU A 37 7.66 -0.54 -12.82
CA GLU A 37 8.23 -1.85 -12.49
C GLU A 37 8.34 -2.04 -10.98
N ASP A 38 8.50 -0.97 -10.21
CA ASP A 38 8.51 -1.04 -8.75
C ASP A 38 7.11 -1.32 -8.21
N LEU A 39 6.06 -0.74 -8.79
CA LEU A 39 4.67 -1.09 -8.43
C LEU A 39 4.40 -2.58 -8.69
N SER A 40 4.78 -3.09 -9.86
CA SER A 40 4.63 -4.51 -10.19
C SER A 40 5.42 -5.43 -9.24
N LYS A 41 6.62 -5.03 -8.81
CA LYS A 41 7.39 -5.77 -7.79
C LYS A 41 6.70 -5.75 -6.43
N MET A 42 6.08 -4.64 -6.03
CA MET A 42 5.34 -4.56 -4.77
C MET A 42 4.14 -5.50 -4.78
N GLU A 43 3.37 -5.53 -5.87
CA GLU A 43 2.24 -6.45 -6.05
C GLU A 43 2.71 -7.92 -6.00
N THR A 44 3.74 -8.25 -6.78
CA THR A 44 4.29 -9.60 -6.85
C THR A 44 4.86 -10.06 -5.51
N GLY A 45 5.63 -9.20 -4.84
CA GLY A 45 6.22 -9.48 -3.53
C GLY A 45 5.14 -9.65 -2.45
N CYS A 46 4.06 -8.88 -2.51
CA CYS A 46 2.92 -9.07 -1.62
C CYS A 46 2.26 -10.44 -1.84
N GLY A 47 2.03 -10.83 -3.10
CA GLY A 47 1.44 -12.12 -3.44
C GLY A 47 2.30 -13.33 -3.07
N GLN A 48 3.60 -13.13 -2.85
CA GLN A 48 4.54 -14.16 -2.38
C GLN A 48 4.70 -14.20 -0.86
N CYS A 49 4.05 -13.28 -0.12
CA CYS A 49 4.11 -13.27 1.34
C CYS A 49 3.48 -14.55 1.92
N THR A 50 4.01 -15.07 3.02
CA THR A 50 3.42 -16.26 3.68
C THR A 50 2.39 -15.88 4.75
N GLN A 51 2.20 -14.59 5.03
CA GLN A 51 1.36 -14.07 6.11
C GLN A 51 0.04 -13.45 5.60
N HIS A 52 -0.55 -14.01 4.54
CA HIS A 52 -1.77 -13.48 3.90
C HIS A 52 -2.95 -13.38 4.88
N ASP A 53 -3.23 -14.44 5.64
CA ASP A 53 -4.35 -14.45 6.60
C ASP A 53 -4.18 -13.39 7.68
N ALA A 54 -2.96 -13.23 8.21
CA ALA A 54 -2.64 -12.17 9.17
C ALA A 54 -2.85 -10.78 8.56
N CYS A 55 -2.47 -10.58 7.30
CA CYS A 55 -2.69 -9.33 6.56
C CYS A 55 -4.19 -9.00 6.40
N ILE A 56 -5.00 -10.00 6.08
CA ILE A 56 -6.46 -9.84 5.97
C ILE A 56 -7.05 -9.44 7.33
N LEU A 57 -6.68 -10.14 8.41
CA LEU A 57 -7.15 -9.81 9.76
C LEU A 57 -6.73 -8.39 10.17
N TRP A 58 -5.47 -8.03 9.91
CA TRP A 58 -4.97 -6.69 10.20
C TRP A 58 -5.79 -5.61 9.49
N LEU A 59 -6.11 -5.79 8.20
CA LEU A 59 -6.94 -4.86 7.41
C LEU A 59 -8.38 -4.75 7.93
N LEU A 60 -8.94 -5.84 8.45
CA LEU A 60 -10.29 -5.86 9.03
C LEU A 60 -10.34 -5.16 10.40
N GLU A 61 -9.31 -5.35 11.22
CA GLU A 61 -9.17 -4.76 12.56
C GLU A 61 -8.84 -3.26 12.48
N HIS A 62 -8.02 -2.86 11.52
CA HIS A 62 -7.49 -1.50 11.41
C HIS A 62 -8.26 -0.73 10.33
N GLN A 63 -9.45 -0.26 10.70
CA GLN A 63 -10.26 0.59 9.83
C GLN A 63 -9.75 2.04 9.83
N GLY A 64 -9.63 2.63 8.63
CA GLY A 64 -9.12 4.00 8.46
C GLY A 64 -7.59 4.10 8.45
N HIS A 65 -7.07 5.34 8.47
CA HIS A 65 -5.64 5.63 8.35
C HIS A 65 -4.81 5.00 9.46
N GLN A 66 -3.67 4.42 9.10
CA GLN A 66 -2.70 3.82 9.99
C GLN A 66 -1.32 4.43 9.76
N GLU A 67 -0.63 4.77 10.84
CA GLU A 67 0.72 5.31 10.77
C GLU A 67 1.76 4.26 10.43
N GLN A 68 1.51 3.01 10.81
CA GLN A 68 2.46 1.90 10.73
C GLN A 68 1.82 0.69 10.07
N ALA A 69 2.58 0.07 9.19
CA ALA A 69 2.32 -1.27 8.67
C ALA A 69 2.63 -2.31 9.76
N PRO A 70 2.04 -3.51 9.69
CA PRO A 70 2.46 -4.61 10.55
C PRO A 70 3.91 -5.00 10.22
N ASP A 71 4.63 -5.47 11.23
CA ASP A 71 6.08 -5.78 11.14
C ASP A 71 6.42 -6.82 10.07
N TYR A 72 5.46 -7.68 9.68
CA TYR A 72 5.64 -8.70 8.66
C TYR A 72 5.40 -8.20 7.22
N CYS A 73 4.98 -6.94 7.02
CA CYS A 73 4.68 -6.42 5.69
C CYS A 73 5.96 -6.27 4.86
N LEU A 74 6.12 -7.11 3.84
CA LEU A 74 7.28 -7.08 2.93
C LEU A 74 7.43 -5.75 2.18
N ASN A 75 6.34 -5.00 2.02
CA ASN A 75 6.31 -3.71 1.32
C ASN A 75 6.38 -2.49 2.26
N ALA A 76 6.47 -2.68 3.58
CA ALA A 76 6.35 -1.59 4.56
C ALA A 76 7.24 -0.38 4.20
N GLN A 77 8.53 -0.63 3.96
CA GLN A 77 9.49 0.42 3.64
C GLN A 77 9.16 1.17 2.34
N LYS A 78 8.73 0.46 1.30
CA LYS A 78 8.38 1.10 0.02
C LYS A 78 7.08 1.90 0.12
N LEU A 79 6.11 1.41 0.91
CA LEU A 79 4.88 2.14 1.19
C LEU A 79 5.14 3.42 1.98
N TYR A 80 6.02 3.38 3.00
CA TYR A 80 6.43 4.58 3.72
C TYR A 80 7.16 5.58 2.82
N TYR A 81 8.01 5.10 1.92
CA TYR A 81 8.68 5.94 0.93
C TYR A 81 7.67 6.66 0.03
N VAL A 82 6.70 5.92 -0.53
CA VAL A 82 5.65 6.52 -1.37
C VAL A 82 4.83 7.54 -0.60
N ARG A 83 4.40 7.21 0.63
CA ARG A 83 3.70 8.14 1.52
C ARG A 83 4.49 9.44 1.73
N ALA A 84 5.80 9.33 1.97
CA ALA A 84 6.66 10.50 2.20
C ALA A 84 6.78 11.40 0.97
N LEU A 85 6.88 10.84 -0.23
CA LEU A 85 6.88 11.63 -1.47
C LEU A 85 5.58 12.43 -1.65
N GLN A 86 4.47 11.83 -1.23
CA GLN A 86 3.13 12.36 -1.45
C GLN A 86 2.66 13.32 -0.35
N ASN A 87 3.35 13.35 0.78
CA ASN A 87 3.10 14.28 1.87
C ASN A 87 4.37 15.07 2.26
N PRO A 88 4.87 15.94 1.36
CA PRO A 88 6.12 16.65 1.58
C PRO A 88 6.05 17.70 2.71
N LEU A 89 4.85 18.07 3.18
CA LEU A 89 4.66 19.06 4.26
C LEU A 89 4.86 18.49 5.68
N LEU A 90 4.93 17.16 5.85
CA LEU A 90 5.29 16.51 7.12
C LEU A 90 6.79 16.22 7.28
N ALA A 91 7.59 16.44 6.22
CA ALA A 91 9.04 16.20 6.24
C ALA A 91 9.86 17.44 6.65
N ALA A 92 9.20 18.55 6.97
CA ALA A 92 9.81 19.86 7.15
C ALA A 92 9.52 20.50 8.53
N GLU A 93 9.20 19.70 9.55
CA GLU A 93 9.06 20.16 10.95
C GLU A 93 10.13 19.54 11.86
#